data_AF-A0AAU0UD25-F1
#
_entry.id   AF-A0AAU0UD25-F1
#
_cell.length_a   1.000
_cell.length_b   1.000
_cell.length_c   1.000
_cell.angle_alpha   90.00
_cell.angle_beta   90.00
_cell.angle_gamma   90.00
#
_symmetry.space_group_name_H-M   'P 1'
#
loop_
_entity.id
_entity.type
_entity.pdbx_description
1 polymer ?
#
loop_
_entity_poly.entity_id
_entity_poly.type
_entity_poly.pdbx_seq_one_letter_code
_entity_poly.pdbx_strand_id
1 'polypeptide(L)'
;MITENHGKEKQRLKSRGPSTSKQMMANGYNTLFCQGGFMRKLQKNSSMESDLGDVADNLKQTMSQLSDCSTQLIEGGNEQASQLIGKVILSLQEDECMLRRYTDSLKTGRLGRRSDD
;
A
#
# COMPACT_ATOMS: atom_id res chain seq x y z
N MET A 1 25.95 73.11 -36.86
CA MET A 1 24.99 72.45 -37.77
C MET A 1 24.97 70.97 -37.47
N ILE A 2 24.04 70.50 -36.63
CA ILE A 2 23.61 69.10 -36.57
C ILE A 2 22.10 69.15 -36.27
N THR A 3 21.38 68.34 -37.04
CA THR A 3 19.95 68.32 -37.31
C THR A 3 19.17 67.48 -36.30
N GLU A 4 17.94 67.94 -36.07
CA GLU A 4 16.68 67.18 -35.94
C GLU A 4 16.39 66.30 -34.71
N ASN A 5 15.44 66.82 -33.93
CA ASN A 5 14.48 66.11 -33.10
C ASN A 5 13.57 65.19 -33.93
N HIS A 6 13.23 64.00 -33.39
CA HIS A 6 11.85 63.56 -33.12
C HIS A 6 11.83 62.09 -32.67
N GLY A 7 11.16 61.77 -31.55
CA GLY A 7 10.93 60.37 -31.21
C GLY A 7 10.42 59.99 -29.81
N LYS A 8 9.37 60.66 -29.33
CA LYS A 8 8.33 60.15 -28.40
C LYS A 8 8.77 59.36 -27.15
N GLU A 9 8.79 60.11 -26.06
CA GLU A 9 8.39 59.75 -24.70
C GLU A 9 7.23 58.73 -24.61
N LYS A 10 7.48 57.58 -23.97
CA LYS A 10 6.47 56.88 -23.13
C LYS A 10 7.15 56.25 -21.92
N GLN A 11 6.85 56.83 -20.77
CA GLN A 11 7.16 56.34 -19.43
C GLN A 11 6.66 54.89 -19.27
N ARG A 12 7.55 53.99 -18.84
CA ARG A 12 7.15 52.66 -18.34
C ARG A 12 7.22 52.68 -16.82
N LEU A 13 6.06 52.89 -16.19
CA LEU A 13 5.83 52.68 -14.77
C LEU A 13 6.22 51.26 -14.36
N LYS A 14 7.03 51.15 -13.30
CA LYS A 14 7.14 49.96 -12.47
C LYS A 14 5.80 49.71 -11.79
N SER A 15 5.24 48.51 -11.92
CA SER A 15 4.36 47.94 -10.88
C SER A 15 4.13 46.45 -11.07
N ARG A 16 4.59 45.70 -10.07
CA ARG A 16 3.94 44.55 -9.39
C ARG A 16 3.16 43.55 -10.24
N GLY A 17 3.58 42.28 -10.12
CA GLY A 17 3.00 41.12 -10.79
C GLY A 17 1.49 40.96 -10.60
N PRO A 18 0.83 40.21 -11.50
CA PRO A 18 -0.60 40.11 -11.52
C PRO A 18 -1.13 39.41 -10.26
N SER A 19 -1.99 40.16 -9.58
CA SER A 19 -2.81 39.80 -8.43
C SER A 19 -3.72 38.61 -8.70
N THR A 20 -3.81 37.74 -7.69
CA THR A 20 -4.87 36.77 -7.42
C THR A 20 -6.27 37.39 -7.57
N SER A 21 -6.92 37.19 -8.72
CA SER A 21 -8.38 37.26 -8.92
C SER A 21 -8.78 36.96 -10.36
N LYS A 22 -8.38 35.79 -10.87
CA LYS A 22 -9.13 35.11 -11.94
C LYS A 22 -9.49 33.72 -11.46
N GLN A 23 -10.51 33.78 -10.62
CA GLN A 23 -11.32 32.69 -10.14
C GLN A 23 -11.91 31.93 -11.34
N MET A 24 -11.71 30.61 -11.29
CA MET A 24 -12.68 29.59 -11.69
C MET A 24 -13.11 29.58 -13.16
N MET A 25 -12.59 28.63 -13.94
CA MET A 25 -13.30 27.81 -14.94
C MET A 25 -12.30 27.17 -15.91
N ALA A 26 -11.32 26.41 -15.40
CA ALA A 26 -10.45 25.59 -16.25
C ALA A 26 -9.64 24.58 -15.42
N ASN A 27 -10.29 23.69 -14.66
CA ASN A 27 -9.61 22.53 -14.03
C ASN A 27 -10.61 21.41 -13.64
N GLY A 28 -11.60 21.15 -14.49
CA GLY A 28 -12.66 20.15 -14.21
C GLY A 28 -12.38 18.73 -14.69
N TYR A 29 -11.42 18.50 -15.59
CA TYR A 29 -11.38 17.24 -16.35
C TYR A 29 -10.04 16.49 -16.41
N ASN A 30 -9.00 16.94 -15.70
CA ASN A 30 -7.70 16.23 -15.71
C ASN A 30 -7.25 15.66 -14.36
N THR A 31 -7.98 15.88 -13.27
CA THR A 31 -7.64 15.30 -11.96
C THR A 31 -8.26 13.92 -11.72
N LEU A 32 -9.28 13.54 -12.51
CA LEU A 32 -10.03 12.29 -12.31
C LEU A 32 -9.31 11.04 -12.86
N PHE A 33 -8.40 11.18 -13.83
CA PHE A 33 -7.72 10.03 -14.44
C PHE A 33 -6.61 9.43 -13.56
N CYS A 34 -5.92 10.27 -12.78
CA CYS A 34 -4.93 9.80 -11.79
C CYS A 34 -5.61 9.29 -10.49
N GLN A 35 -6.77 9.85 -10.15
CA GLN A 35 -7.52 9.45 -8.96
C GLN A 35 -8.22 8.09 -9.13
N GLY A 36 -8.75 7.79 -10.32
CA GLY A 36 -9.39 6.50 -10.61
C GLY A 36 -8.42 5.30 -10.59
N GLY A 37 -7.19 5.48 -11.09
CA GLY A 37 -6.15 4.44 -11.04
C GLY A 37 -5.64 4.18 -9.62
N PHE A 38 -5.53 5.23 -8.81
CA PHE A 38 -5.15 5.14 -7.40
C PHE A 38 -6.26 4.48 -6.56
N MET A 39 -7.52 4.87 -6.75
CA MET A 39 -8.69 4.27 -6.08
C MET A 39 -8.85 2.79 -6.44
N ARG A 40 -8.63 2.41 -7.71
CA ARG A 40 -8.70 1.01 -8.14
C ARG A 40 -7.56 0.15 -7.58
N LYS A 41 -6.34 0.72 -7.45
CA LYS A 41 -5.22 0.06 -6.76
C LYS A 41 -5.47 -0.07 -5.25
N LEU A 42 -6.02 0.95 -4.60
CA LEU A 42 -6.45 0.91 -3.20
C LEU A 42 -7.52 -0.16 -2.96
N GLN A 43 -8.58 -0.21 -3.76
CA GLN A 43 -9.61 -1.23 -3.67
C GLN A 43 -9.07 -2.65 -3.93
N LYS A 44 -8.14 -2.80 -4.89
CA LYS A 44 -7.50 -4.08 -5.17
C LYS A 44 -6.61 -4.53 -4.00
N ASN A 45 -5.88 -3.60 -3.39
CA ASN A 45 -5.04 -3.88 -2.24
C ASN A 45 -5.89 -4.21 -1.00
N SER A 46 -6.99 -3.50 -0.75
CA SER A 46 -7.88 -3.81 0.38
C SER A 46 -8.58 -5.17 0.23
N SER A 47 -8.95 -5.56 -0.98
CA SER A 47 -9.48 -6.91 -1.27
C SER A 47 -8.42 -7.97 -0.98
N MET A 48 -7.20 -7.76 -1.49
CA MET A 48 -6.10 -8.71 -1.31
C MET A 48 -5.62 -8.79 0.15
N GLU A 49 -5.63 -7.68 0.90
CA GLU A 49 -5.35 -7.66 2.34
C GLU A 49 -6.37 -8.50 3.12
N SER A 50 -7.65 -8.39 2.76
CA SER A 50 -8.72 -9.20 3.37
C SER A 50 -8.50 -10.68 3.07
N ASP A 51 -8.33 -11.03 1.79
CA ASP A 51 -8.15 -12.42 1.36
C ASP A 51 -6.93 -13.08 2.03
N LEU A 52 -5.81 -12.36 2.13
CA LEU A 52 -4.59 -12.85 2.79
C LEU A 52 -4.74 -12.95 4.31
N GLY A 53 -5.50 -12.03 4.91
CA GLY A 53 -5.90 -12.12 6.32
C GLY A 53 -6.71 -13.37 6.60
N ASP A 54 -7.72 -13.64 5.76
CA ASP A 54 -8.57 -14.82 5.86
C ASP A 54 -7.77 -16.13 5.70
N VAL A 55 -6.80 -16.16 4.77
CA VAL A 55 -5.90 -17.30 4.62
C VAL A 55 -5.04 -17.52 5.87
N ALA A 56 -4.49 -16.45 6.47
CA ALA A 56 -3.71 -16.57 7.70
C ALA A 56 -4.57 -17.09 8.88
N ASP A 57 -5.83 -16.67 8.98
CA ASP A 57 -6.75 -17.17 10.00
C ASP A 57 -7.15 -18.63 9.75
N ASN A 58 -7.35 -19.03 8.49
CA ASN A 58 -7.59 -20.44 8.12
C ASN A 58 -6.38 -21.33 8.45
N LEU A 59 -5.15 -20.86 8.22
CA LEU A 59 -3.93 -21.57 8.61
C LEU A 59 -3.89 -21.75 10.13
N LYS A 60 -4.21 -20.71 10.89
CA LYS A 60 -4.26 -20.76 12.35
C LYS A 60 -5.29 -21.78 12.86
N GLN A 61 -6.47 -21.81 12.25
CA GLN A 61 -7.49 -22.81 12.58
C GLN A 61 -7.01 -24.24 12.25
N THR A 62 -6.38 -24.42 11.09
CA THR A 62 -5.82 -25.72 10.67
C THR A 62 -4.74 -26.19 11.64
N MET A 63 -3.84 -25.32 12.09
CA MET A 63 -2.82 -25.64 13.10
C MET A 63 -3.45 -26.06 14.44
N SER A 64 -4.55 -25.42 14.86
CA SER A 64 -5.28 -25.83 16.07
C SER A 64 -5.82 -27.25 15.95
N GLN A 65 -6.47 -27.56 14.82
CA GLN A 65 -7.00 -28.91 14.56
C GLN A 65 -5.89 -29.96 14.48
N LEU A 66 -4.75 -29.61 13.88
CA LEU A 66 -3.58 -30.48 13.85
C LEU A 66 -3.00 -30.69 15.26
N SER A 67 -2.98 -29.68 16.12
CA SER A 67 -2.54 -29.81 17.51
C SER A 67 -3.42 -30.79 18.30
N ASP A 68 -4.74 -30.69 18.11
CA ASP A 68 -5.69 -31.62 18.73
C ASP A 68 -5.47 -33.05 18.22
N CYS A 69 -5.26 -33.21 16.91
CA CYS A 69 -4.93 -34.51 16.30
C CYS A 69 -3.60 -35.07 16.83
N SER A 70 -2.58 -34.22 16.98
CA SER A 70 -1.28 -34.58 17.56
C SER A 70 -1.43 -35.10 18.99
N THR A 71 -2.31 -34.49 19.78
CA THR A 71 -2.61 -34.90 21.15
C THR A 71 -3.28 -36.28 21.18
N GLN A 72 -4.31 -36.48 20.34
CA GLN A 72 -4.98 -37.78 20.20
C GLN A 72 -4.04 -38.89 19.75
N LEU A 73 -3.06 -38.58 18.88
CA LEU A 73 -2.04 -39.55 18.46
C LEU A 73 -1.10 -39.93 19.60
N ILE A 74 -0.72 -38.99 20.47
CA ILE A 74 0.09 -39.29 21.67
C ILE A 74 -0.71 -40.21 22.60
N GLU A 75 -1.97 -39.87 22.87
CA GLU A 75 -2.86 -40.69 23.70
C GLU A 75 -3.07 -42.10 23.13
N GLY A 76 -3.08 -42.24 21.80
CA GLY A 76 -3.13 -43.51 21.08
C GLY A 76 -1.78 -44.25 20.96
N GLY A 77 -0.71 -43.72 21.56
CA GLY A 77 0.62 -44.33 21.55
C GLY A 77 1.41 -44.18 20.23
N ASN A 78 0.97 -43.30 19.33
CA ASN A 78 1.61 -43.05 18.04
C ASN A 78 2.45 -41.75 18.07
N GLU A 79 3.52 -41.78 18.86
CA GLU A 79 4.42 -40.64 19.05
C GLU A 79 5.09 -40.19 17.74
N GLN A 80 5.43 -41.12 16.85
CA GLN A 80 6.09 -40.80 15.57
C GLN A 80 5.17 -39.98 14.66
N ALA A 81 3.89 -40.34 14.55
CA ALA A 81 2.93 -39.57 13.78
C ALA A 81 2.70 -38.18 14.41
N SER A 82 2.64 -38.10 15.73
CA SER A 82 2.54 -36.81 16.45
C SER A 82 3.75 -35.90 16.18
N GLN A 83 4.98 -36.45 16.17
CA GLN A 83 6.17 -35.68 15.81
C GLN A 83 6.14 -35.16 14.37
N LEU A 84 5.61 -35.93 13.42
CA LEU A 84 5.44 -35.48 12.04
C LEU A 84 4.42 -34.34 11.96
N ILE A 85 3.30 -34.44 12.68
CA ILE A 85 2.32 -33.35 12.78
C ILE A 85 2.95 -32.09 13.38
N GLY A 86 3.76 -32.23 14.44
CA GLY A 86 4.49 -31.11 15.03
C GLY A 86 5.36 -30.36 14.02
N LYS A 87 6.07 -31.07 13.13
CA LYS A 87 6.85 -30.43 12.06
C LYS A 87 5.97 -29.69 11.05
N VAL A 88 4.81 -30.25 10.71
CA VAL A 88 3.84 -29.60 9.81
C VAL A 88 3.30 -28.32 10.46
N ILE A 89 2.92 -28.36 11.73
CA ILE A 89 2.43 -27.18 12.47
C ILE A 89 3.48 -26.05 12.44
N LEU A 90 4.75 -26.36 12.69
CA LEU A 90 5.82 -25.36 12.65
C LEU A 90 5.96 -24.73 11.25
N SER A 91 5.89 -25.53 10.19
CA SER A 91 5.92 -25.01 8.82
C SER A 91 4.73 -24.08 8.52
N LEU A 92 3.52 -24.47 8.93
CA LEU A 92 2.32 -23.64 8.74
C LEU A 92 2.39 -22.35 9.57
N GLN A 93 3.04 -22.38 10.73
CA GLN A 93 3.24 -21.20 11.56
C GLN A 93 4.20 -20.19 10.92
N GLU A 94 5.24 -20.66 10.23
CA GLU A 94 6.13 -19.80 9.45
C GLU A 94 5.37 -19.12 8.30
N ASP A 95 4.56 -19.87 7.56
CA ASP A 95 3.74 -19.35 6.47
C ASP A 95 2.70 -18.32 6.96
N GLU A 96 2.01 -18.62 8.07
CA GLU A 96 1.04 -17.74 8.70
C GLU A 96 1.68 -16.42 9.14
N CYS A 97 2.87 -16.48 9.74
CA CYS A 97 3.63 -15.32 10.18
C CYS A 97 4.07 -14.46 8.99
N MET A 98 4.56 -15.08 7.91
CA MET A 98 4.94 -14.38 6.68
C MET A 98 3.75 -13.66 6.05
N LEU A 99 2.59 -14.33 5.96
CA LEU A 99 1.37 -13.74 5.43
C LEU A 99 0.92 -12.53 6.25
N ARG A 100 0.89 -12.63 7.58
CA ARG A 100 0.53 -11.49 8.43
C ARG A 100 1.48 -10.30 8.25
N ARG A 101 2.79 -10.54 8.22
CA ARG A 101 3.80 -9.49 8.00
C ARG A 101 3.63 -8.82 6.64
N TYR A 102 3.30 -9.59 5.61
CA TYR A 102 3.02 -9.06 4.28
C TYR A 102 1.75 -8.21 4.26
N THR A 103 0.66 -8.68 4.89
CA THR A 103 -0.59 -7.93 5.06
C THR A 103 -0.38 -6.63 5.86
N ASP A 104 0.45 -6.63 6.89
CA ASP A 104 0.80 -5.41 7.62
C ASP A 104 1.64 -4.43 6.78
N SER A 105 2.50 -4.96 5.90
CA SER A 105 3.28 -4.15 4.96
C SER A 105 2.40 -3.52 3.87
N LEU A 106 1.35 -4.22 3.44
CA LEU A 106 0.30 -3.71 2.55
C LEU A 106 -0.45 -2.55 3.20
N LYS A 107 -0.95 -2.73 4.43
CA LYS A 107 -1.69 -1.71 5.20
C LYS A 107 -0.88 -0.42 5.41
N THR A 108 0.42 -0.55 5.65
CA THR A 108 1.32 0.60 5.90
C THR A 108 1.84 1.24 4.62
N GLY A 109 1.54 0.68 3.43
CA GLY A 109 2.08 1.15 2.16
C GLY A 109 3.60 1.01 2.05
N ARG A 110 4.22 0.16 2.88
CA ARG A 110 5.67 -0.06 2.95
C ARG A 110 6.15 -1.25 2.13
N LEU A 111 5.35 -1.71 1.17
CA LEU A 111 5.84 -2.65 0.18
C LEU A 111 6.94 -2.00 -0.65
N GLY A 112 8.20 -2.31 -0.34
CA GLY A 112 9.36 -1.92 -1.16
C GLY A 112 10.19 -0.73 -0.68
N ARG A 113 9.91 -0.12 0.48
CA ARG A 113 10.93 0.75 1.12
C ARG A 113 11.92 -0.15 1.85
N ARG A 114 13.05 -0.45 1.19
CA ARG A 114 14.25 -0.87 1.90
C ARG A 114 14.51 0.17 2.99
N SER A 115 14.69 -0.28 4.22
CA SER A 115 14.87 0.60 5.38
C SER A 115 16.22 1.33 5.39
N ASP A 116 17.00 1.28 4.30
CA ASP A 116 18.32 1.86 4.21
C ASP A 116 18.43 2.68 2.92
N ASP A 117 18.41 4.00 3.07
CA ASP A 117 19.22 5.00 2.34
C ASP A 117 19.40 6.21 3.27
#